data_AF-A0A653DXT8-F1
#
_entry.id   AF-A0A653DXT8-F1
#
_cell.length_a   1.000
_cell.length_b   1.000
_cell.length_c   1.000
_cell.angle_alpha   90.00
_cell.angle_beta   90.00
_cell.angle_gamma   90.00
#
_symmetry.space_group_name_H-M   'P 1'
#
loop_
_entity.id
_entity.type
_entity.pdbx_description
1 polymer ?
#
loop_
_entity_poly.entity_id
_entity_poly.type
_entity_poly.pdbx_seq_one_letter_code
_entity_poly.pdbx_strand_id
1 'polypeptide(L)' 'MNTATIDTSPIRILRRPEVEKRIGLGRSTIYLHMQQGTFPKPIRLGSGGAAAVGWLEHEIDAWLHEQVSKSRVSSTRA' A
#
# COMPACT_ATOMS: atom_id res chain seq x y z
N MET A 1 0.61 34.72 8.40
CA MET A 1 0.83 34.07 7.08
C MET A 1 1.40 32.69 7.35
N ASN A 2 0.60 31.68 7.09
CA ASN A 2 0.75 30.28 7.50
C ASN A 2 1.80 29.62 6.60
N THR A 3 2.99 29.37 7.15
CA THR A 3 4.05 28.58 6.52
C THR A 3 3.57 27.15 6.38
N ALA A 4 3.11 26.78 5.19
CA ALA A 4 2.79 25.41 4.85
C ALA A 4 4.06 24.56 5.02
N THR A 5 4.06 23.67 6.01
CA THR A 5 5.09 22.66 6.22
C THR A 5 5.12 21.79 4.96
N ILE A 6 6.10 22.00 4.09
CA ILE A 6 6.40 21.10 2.99
C ILE A 6 6.93 19.79 3.59
N ASP A 7 6.04 18.82 3.80
CA ASP A 7 6.40 17.48 4.23
C ASP A 7 7.33 16.88 3.17
N THR A 8 8.64 16.97 3.43
CA THR A 8 9.72 16.57 2.51
C THR A 8 10.03 15.09 2.74
N SER A 9 9.01 14.27 2.96
CA SER A 9 9.20 12.83 3.06
C SER A 9 9.49 12.27 1.67
N PRO A 10 10.62 11.57 1.46
CA PRO A 10 10.97 11.05 0.15
C PRO A 10 9.92 10.03 -0.30
N ILE A 11 9.36 10.22 -1.49
CA ILE A 11 8.42 9.28 -2.09
C ILE A 11 9.17 7.99 -2.43
N ARG A 12 8.95 6.95 -1.63
CA ARG A 12 9.51 5.62 -1.86
C ARG A 12 8.51 4.70 -2.55
N ILE A 13 9.00 3.95 -3.52
CA ILE A 13 8.21 3.01 -4.30
C ILE A 13 8.68 1.59 -3.98
N LEU A 14 7.75 0.74 -3.58
CA LEU A 14 7.97 -0.67 -3.29
C LEU A 14 7.64 -1.53 -4.51
N ARG A 15 8.53 -2.45 -4.86
CA ARG A 15 8.25 -3.48 -5.87
C ARG A 15 7.48 -4.65 -5.26
N ARG A 16 6.86 -5.49 -6.10
CA ARG A 16 6.06 -6.64 -5.64
C ARG A 16 6.75 -7.49 -4.55
N PRO A 17 8.03 -7.90 -4.69
CA PRO A 17 8.69 -8.69 -3.64
C PRO A 17 8.86 -7.95 -2.32
N GLU A 18 9.02 -6.62 -2.36
CA GLU A 18 9.12 -5.80 -1.15
C GLU A 18 7.74 -5.64 -0.50
N VAL A 19 6.69 -5.44 -1.30
CA VAL A 19 5.31 -5.40 -0.80
C VAL A 19 4.95 -6.72 -0.13
N GLU A 20 5.22 -7.86 -0.76
CA GLU A 20 5.00 -9.20 -0.18
C GLU A 20 5.70 -9.36 1.18
N LYS A 21 6.96 -8.90 1.29
CA LYS A 21 7.71 -8.90 2.57
C LYS A 21 7.11 -7.94 3.60
N ARG A 22 6.64 -6.76 3.17
CA ARG A 22 6.16 -5.69 4.04
C ARG A 22 4.83 -6.05 4.69
N ILE A 23 3.89 -6.60 3.92
CA ILE A 23 2.54 -6.93 4.41
C ILE A 23 2.40 -8.40 4.84
N GLY A 24 3.41 -9.24 4.56
CA GLY A 24 3.39 -10.67 4.90
C GLY A 24 2.38 -11.50 4.11
N LEU A 25 1.86 -10.98 2.99
CA LEU A 25 0.88 -11.65 2.15
C LEU A 25 1.51 -12.15 0.86
N GLY A 26 1.08 -13.34 0.43
CA GLY A 26 1.47 -13.91 -0.85
C GLY A 26 0.88 -13.13 -2.03
N ARG A 27 1.53 -13.31 -3.19
CA ARG A 27 1.14 -12.70 -4.47
C ARG A 27 -0.35 -12.82 -4.80
N SER A 28 -0.94 -14.01 -4.65
CA SER A 28 -2.34 -14.27 -4.98
C SER A 28 -3.30 -13.45 -4.12
N THR A 29 -3.01 -13.33 -2.83
CA THR A 29 -3.80 -12.55 -1.87
C THR A 29 -3.75 -11.06 -2.21
N ILE A 30 -2.58 -10.55 -2.60
CA ILE A 30 -2.44 -9.15 -3.07
C ILE A 30 -3.37 -8.90 -4.26
N TYR A 31 -3.33 -9.76 -5.27
CA TYR A 31 -4.19 -9.60 -6.45
C TYR A 31 -5.67 -9.75 -6.12
N LEU A 32 -6.04 -10.61 -5.18
CA LEU A 32 -7.41 -10.74 -4.70
C LEU A 32 -7.90 -9.43 -4.06
N HIS A 33 -7.12 -8.85 -3.15
CA HIS A 33 -7.49 -7.58 -2.53
C HIS A 33 -7.52 -6.43 -3.54
N MET A 34 -6.63 -6.44 -4.54
CA MET A 34 -6.69 -5.50 -5.66
C MET A 34 -7.98 -5.64 -6.47
N GLN A 35 -8.42 -6.87 -6.76
CA GLN A 35 -9.68 -7.13 -7.47
C GLN A 35 -10.90 -6.69 -6.64
N GLN A 36 -10.84 -6.89 -5.32
CA GLN A 36 -11.86 -6.43 -4.38
C GLN A 36 -11.84 -4.91 -4.16
N GLY A 37 -10.85 -4.20 -4.72
CA GLY A 37 -10.69 -2.76 -4.51
C GLY A 37 -10.27 -2.37 -3.09
N THR A 38 -9.77 -3.33 -2.31
CA THR A 38 -9.35 -3.13 -0.91
C THR A 38 -7.85 -2.92 -0.77
N PHE A 39 -7.06 -3.03 -1.85
CA PHE A 39 -5.61 -2.82 -1.86
C PHE A 39 -5.24 -1.67 -2.81
N PRO A 40 -4.20 -0.87 -2.51
CA PRO A 40 -3.76 0.20 -3.39
C PRO A 40 -3.36 -0.30 -4.78
N LYS A 41 -3.68 0.51 -5.79
CA LYS A 41 -3.40 0.18 -7.19
C LYS A 41 -1.92 0.42 -7.49
N PRO A 42 -1.27 -0.47 -8.26
CA PRO A 42 0.11 -0.25 -8.65
C PRO A 42 0.25 0.92 -9.62
N ILE A 43 1.33 1.67 -9.46
CA ILE A 43 1.81 2.66 -10.42
C ILE A 43 2.75 2.00 -11.44
N ARG A 44 2.62 2.40 -12.71
CA ARG A 44 3.52 1.96 -13.78
C ARG A 44 4.76 2.84 -13.76
N LEU A 45 5.94 2.23 -13.64
CA LEU A 45 7.23 2.94 -13.55
C LEU A 45 8.06 2.87 -14.84
N GLY A 46 7.66 2.05 -15.82
CA GLY A 46 8.40 1.86 -17.07
C GLY A 46 7.65 2.39 -18.28
N SER A 47 8.41 2.96 -19.23
CA SER A 47 7.90 3.51 -20.50
C SER A 47 7.90 2.51 -21.66
N GLY A 48 8.41 1.28 -21.49
CA GLY A 48 8.51 0.30 -22.57
C GLY A 48 8.73 -1.15 -22.10
N GLY A 49 8.05 -2.09 -22.78
CA GLY A 49 8.28 -3.55 -22.80
C GLY A 49 8.13 -4.33 -21.49
N ALA A 50 8.87 -3.94 -20.45
CA ALA A 50 8.76 -4.49 -19.12
C ALA A 50 7.83 -3.61 -18.30
N ALA A 51 6.62 -4.09 -18.03
CA ALA A 51 5.63 -3.43 -17.17
C ALA A 51 6.11 -3.42 -15.70
N ALA A 52 7.15 -2.63 -15.42
CA ALA A 52 7.71 -2.47 -14.11
C ALA A 52 6.71 -1.70 -13.25
N VAL A 53 5.90 -2.41 -12.47
CA VAL A 53 4.94 -1.81 -11.53
C VAL A 53 5.54 -1.64 -10.13
N GLY A 54 4.99 -0.72 -9.36
CA GLY A 54 5.33 -0.51 -7.95
C GLY A 54 4.16 0.11 -7.18
N TRP A 55 4.31 0.22 -5.86
CA TRP A 55 3.33 0.83 -4.97
C TRP A 55 4.01 1.91 -4.14
N LEU A 56 3.28 2.96 -3.80
CA LEU A 56 3.79 3.98 -2.90
C LEU A 56 3.88 3.40 -1.49
N GLU A 57 5.01 3.57 -0.82
CA GLU A 57 5.23 3.02 0.53
C GLU A 57 4.16 3.52 1.52
N HIS A 58 3.81 4.81 1.47
CA HIS A 58 2.80 5.39 2.34
C HIS A 58 1.39 4.84 2.10
N GLU A 59 1.03 4.44 0.87
CA GLU A 59 -0.26 3.81 0.60
C GLU A 59 -0.34 2.41 1.22
N ILE A 60 0.78 1.67 1.19
CA ILE A 60 0.90 0.36 1.84
C ILE A 60 0.81 0.51 3.36
N ASP A 61 1.50 1.50 3.93
CA ASP A 61 1.43 1.78 5.37
C ASP A 61 0.02 2.23 5.79
N ALA A 62 -0.65 3.07 5.00
CA ALA A 62 -2.05 3.46 5.24
C ALA A 62 -2.99 2.24 5.23
N TRP A 63 -2.83 1.36 4.25
CA TRP A 63 -3.60 0.12 4.18
C TRP A 63 -3.37 -0.79 5.39
N LEU A 64 -2.11 -0.93 5.84
CA LEU A 64 -1.79 -1.70 7.06
C LEU A 64 -2.47 -1.11 8.30
N HIS A 65 -2.47 0.21 8.45
CA HIS A 65 -3.20 0.87 9.54
C HIS A 65 -4.69 0.54 9.50
N GLU A 66 -5.33 0.56 8.33
CA GLU A 66 -6.72 0.14 8.20
C GLU A 66 -6.94 -1.32 8.63
N GLN A 67 -6.05 -2.24 8.25
CA GLN A 67 -6.16 -3.65 8.67
C GLN A 67 -6.02 -3.80 10.20
N VAL A 68 -5.10 -3.04 10.81
CA VAL A 68 -4.97 -2.99 12.27
C VAL A 68 -6.25 -2.47 12.90
N SER A 69 -6.80 -1.36 12.40
CA SER A 69 -8.07 -0.82 12.91
C SER A 69 -9.20 -1.83 12.76
N LYS A 70 -9.37 -2.47 11.60
CA LYS A 70 -10.39 -3.51 11.38
C LYS A 70 -10.25 -4.69 12.35
N SER A 71 -9.03 -5.16 12.56
CA SER A 71 -8.74 -6.27 13.48
C SER A 71 -8.97 -5.93 14.95
N ARG A 72 -8.74 -4.67 15.35
CA ARG A 72 -8.88 -4.23 16.76
C ARG A 72 -10.29 -3.73 17.09
N VAL A 73 -11.01 -3.17 16.11
CA VAL A 73 -12.38 -2.67 16.28
C VAL A 73 -13.42 -3.80 16.29
N SER A 74 -13.10 -4.98 15.73
CA SER A 74 -13.99 -6.15 15.75
C SER A 74 -14.18 -6.83 17.13
N SER A 75 -13.59 -6.30 18.20
CA SER A 75 -13.66 -6.88 19.56
C SER A 75 -14.71 -6.25 20.49
N THR A 76 -15.53 -5.30 20.03
CA THR A 76 -16.66 -4.78 20.82
C THR A 76 -17.98 -5.37 20.32
N ARG A 77 -18.22 -6.65 20.61
CA ARG A 77 -19.59 -7.18 20.71
C ARG A 77 -20.03 -7.01 22.15
N ALA A 78 -20.87 -6.01 22.39
CA ALA A 78 -21.78 -5.97 23.53
C ALA A 78 -22.99 -6.88 23.23
#